data_AF-A0A848U9E4-F1
#
_entry.id   AF-A0A848U9E4-F1
#
_cell.length_a   1.000
_cell.length_b   1.000
_cell.length_c   1.000
_cell.angle_alpha   90.00
_cell.angle_beta   90.00
_cell.angle_gamma   90.00
#
_symmetry.space_group_name_H-M   'P 1'
#
loop_
_entity.id
_entity.type
_entity.pdbx_description
1 polymer ?
#
loop_
_entity_poly.entity_id
_entity_poly.type
_entity_poly.pdbx_seq_one_letter_code
_entity_poly.pdbx_strand_id
1 'polypeptide(L)' 'MSSKKCRSCHTVMVVDRCESSEYATTCWYQCPLCKQVRLTSDPVTTRASLVGSAWHNDDEGGYAADAEPLFGTGYLLT' A
#
# COMPACT_ATOMS: atom_id res chain seq x y z
N MET A 1 18.70 -5.89 -5.69
CA MET A 1 17.34 -6.29 -6.12
C MET A 1 16.73 -7.16 -5.02
N SER A 2 15.70 -6.68 -4.32
CA SER A 2 15.12 -7.44 -3.20
C SER A 2 14.15 -8.51 -3.71
N SER A 3 14.48 -9.79 -3.54
CA SER A 3 13.62 -10.91 -3.92
C SER A 3 12.37 -10.98 -3.04
N LYS A 4 11.18 -11.07 -3.65
CA LYS A 4 9.89 -11.22 -2.92
C LYS A 4 9.63 -12.70 -2.64
N LYS A 5 9.15 -13.01 -1.43
CA LYS A 5 8.80 -14.37 -1.00
C LYS A 5 7.28 -14.53 -0.85
N CYS A 6 6.75 -15.69 -1.24
CA CYS A 6 5.36 -16.04 -1.04
C CYS A 6 5.07 -16.20 0.45
N ARG A 7 3.92 -15.68 0.93
CA ARG A 7 3.53 -15.77 2.34
C ARG A 7 3.05 -17.16 2.75
N SER A 8 2.59 -17.96 1.79
CA SER A 8 2.06 -19.31 2.06
C SER A 8 3.15 -20.37 1.94
N CYS A 9 3.85 -20.42 0.82
CA CYS A 9 4.84 -21.48 0.55
C CYS A 9 6.29 -21.07 0.82
N HIS A 10 6.54 -19.81 1.23
CA HIS A 10 7.88 -19.24 1.46
C HIS A 10 8.84 -19.26 0.25
N THR A 11 8.37 -19.72 -0.90
CA THR A 11 9.11 -19.75 -2.17
C THR A 11 9.38 -18.35 -2.70
N VAL A 12 10.52 -18.19 -3.38
CA VAL A 12 10.83 -16.97 -4.14
C VAL A 12 9.81 -16.82 -5.26
N MET A 13 9.18 -15.65 -5.32
CA MET A 13 8.22 -15.30 -6.36
C MET A 13 8.94 -14.72 -7.57
N VAL A 14 8.40 -14.98 -8.75
CA VAL A 14 8.94 -14.47 -10.03
C VAL A 14 8.10 -13.30 -10.52
N VAL A 15 8.72 -12.32 -11.19
CA VAL A 15 7.99 -11.26 -11.90
C VAL A 15 7.24 -11.91 -13.05
N ASP A 16 5.93 -11.67 -13.10
CA ASP A 16 5.08 -12.04 -14.22
C ASP A 16 5.02 -10.89 -15.23
N ARG A 17 4.62 -9.71 -14.75
CA ARG A 17 4.56 -8.48 -15.53
C ARG A 17 4.90 -7.26 -14.68
N CYS A 18 5.39 -6.22 -15.32
CA CYS A 18 5.55 -4.91 -14.72
C CYS A 18 4.97 -3.85 -15.65
N GLU A 19 4.36 -2.83 -15.06
CA GLU A 19 3.80 -1.67 -15.73
C GLU A 19 4.44 -0.42 -15.13
N SER A 20 5.04 0.40 -15.98
CA SER A 20 5.66 1.66 -15.59
C SER A 20 4.81 2.82 -16.08
N SER A 21 4.49 3.75 -15.19
CA SER A 21 3.91 5.05 -15.50
C SER A 21 4.94 6.16 -15.22
N GLU A 22 4.61 7.40 -15.55
CA GLU A 22 5.48 8.56 -15.34
C GLU A 22 5.87 8.79 -13.85
N TYR A 23 5.07 8.29 -12.90
CA TYR A 23 5.27 8.48 -11.45
C TYR A 23 5.68 7.22 -10.68
N ALA A 24 5.32 6.02 -11.17
CA ALA A 24 5.51 4.78 -10.41
C ALA A 24 5.69 3.57 -11.34
N THR A 25 6.38 2.54 -10.84
CA THR A 25 6.44 1.22 -11.46
C THR A 25 5.69 0.22 -10.59
N THR A 26 4.67 -0.40 -11.16
CA THR A 26 3.91 -1.47 -10.52
C THR A 26 4.36 -2.81 -11.09
N CYS A 27 4.77 -3.73 -10.23
CA CYS A 27 5.16 -5.09 -10.62
C CYS A 27 4.28 -6.13 -9.94
N TRP A 28 3.89 -7.14 -10.72
CA TRP A 28 3.14 -8.31 -10.27
C TRP A 28 4.10 -9.49 -10.16
N TYR A 29 4.13 -10.09 -8.98
CA TYR A 29 4.92 -11.28 -8.69
C TYR A 29 3.99 -12.47 -8.54
N GLN A 30 4.28 -13.57 -9.23
CA GLN A 30 3.52 -14.81 -9.10
C GLN A 30 4.38 -15.89 -8.43
N CYS A 31 3.77 -16.64 -7.50
CA CYS A 31 4.40 -17.81 -6.91
C CYS A 31 4.32 -19.00 -7.89
N PRO A 32 5.44 -19.65 -8.24
CA PRO A 32 5.42 -20.76 -9.20
C PRO A 32 4.67 -22.00 -8.66
N LEU A 33 4.62 -22.17 -7.33
CA LEU A 33 4.01 -23.34 -6.67
C LEU A 33 2.50 -23.18 -6.47
N CYS A 34 2.07 -22.16 -5.70
CA CYS A 34 0.67 -21.99 -5.32
C CYS A 34 -0.09 -20.94 -6.16
N LYS A 35 0.58 -20.35 -7.16
CA LYS A 35 0.01 -19.34 -8.07
C LYS A 35 -0.53 -18.06 -7.41
N GLN A 36 -0.29 -17.87 -6.11
CA GLN A 36 -0.60 -16.60 -5.45
C GLN A 36 0.15 -15.45 -6.11
N VAL A 37 -0.56 -14.33 -6.30
CA VAL A 37 -0.02 -13.11 -6.89
C VAL A 37 0.14 -12.06 -5.80
N ARG A 38 1.25 -11.33 -5.86
CA ARG A 38 1.53 -10.18 -4.99
C ARG A 38 1.94 -8.99 -5.84
N LEU A 39 1.32 -7.85 -5.57
CA LEU A 39 1.58 -6.59 -6.24
C LEU A 39 2.53 -5.74 -5.40
N THR A 40 3.49 -5.08 -6.03
CA THR A 40 4.31 -4.04 -5.41
C THR A 40 4.45 -2.85 -6.33
N SER A 41 4.29 -1.65 -5.77
CA SER A 41 4.54 -0.38 -6.43
C SER A 41 5.80 0.25 -5.85
N ASP A 42 6.75 0.58 -6.72
CA ASP A 42 7.96 1.33 -6.38
C ASP A 42 7.86 2.71 -7.06
N PRO A 43 8.05 3.83 -6.34
CA PRO A 43 8.02 5.16 -6.95
C PRO A 43 9.16 5.30 -7.96
N VAL A 44 8.91 5.96 -9.08
CA VAL A 44 9.98 6.28 -10.03
C VAL A 44 10.88 7.31 -9.36
N THR A 45 12.07 6.87 -8.94
CA THR A 45 13.13 7.77 -8.48
C THR A 45 13.63 8.56 -9.68
N THR A 46 12.89 9.61 -10.06
CA THR A 46 13.53 10.79 -10.62
C THR A 46 14.50 11.30 -9.54
N ARG A 47 15.64 11.85 -9.95
CA ARG A 47 16.84 12.13 -9.15
C ARG A 47 16.64 13.10 -7.96
N ALA A 48 15.41 13.35 -7.54
CA ALA A 48 14.99 14.14 -6.39
C ALA A 48 14.98 13.37 -5.06
N SER A 49 15.12 12.04 -5.04
CA SER A 49 15.19 11.26 -3.78
C SER A 49 16.55 11.33 -3.04
N LEU A 50 17.36 12.36 -3.29
CA LEU A 50 18.52 12.70 -2.46
C LEU A 50 18.16 13.54 -1.22
N VAL A 51 16.90 13.95 -1.04
CA VAL A 51 16.43 14.47 0.26
C VAL A 51 16.11 13.30 1.18
N GLY A 52 17.17 12.73 1.75
CA GLY A 52 17.07 12.04 3.01
C GLY A 52 16.72 13.05 4.11
N SER A 53 15.65 12.78 4.84
CA SER A 53 15.55 13.07 6.28
C SER A 53 15.86 14.50 6.73
N ALA A 54 15.00 15.47 6.38
CA ALA A 54 14.87 16.70 7.16
C ALA A 54 13.73 16.52 8.18
N TRP A 55 14.08 16.75 9.43
CA TRP A 55 13.32 16.51 10.63
C TRP A 55 12.12 17.47 10.73
N HIS A 56 11.03 16.97 11.33
CA HIS A 56 10.10 17.70 12.20
C HIS A 56 9.53 19.03 11.65
N ASN A 57 8.28 19.01 11.21
CA ASN A 57 7.32 20.04 11.62
C ASN A 57 5.95 19.40 11.77
N ASP A 58 5.39 19.61 12.95
CA ASP A 58 4.06 19.24 13.41
C ASP A 58 3.03 19.97 12.51
N ASP A 59 2.23 19.22 11.75
CA ASP A 59 1.08 19.77 11.03
C ASP A 59 -0.17 19.04 11.51
N GLU A 60 -0.90 19.74 12.37
CA GLU A 60 -2.20 19.41 12.92
C GLU A 60 -3.24 19.34 11.78
N GLY A 61 -3.22 18.24 11.03
CA GLY A 61 -4.18 17.92 9.98
C GLY A 61 -5.21 16.91 10.46
N GLY A 62 -5.99 17.28 11.48
CA GLY A 62 -7.13 16.48 11.93
C GLY A 62 -8.13 16.29 10.79
N TYR A 63 -8.32 15.05 10.36
CA TYR A 63 -9.45 14.71 9.50
C TYR A 63 -10.73 15.04 10.28
N ALA A 64 -11.54 15.96 9.78
CA ALA A 64 -12.93 16.03 10.19
C ALA A 64 -13.57 14.72 9.69
N ALA A 65 -13.57 13.70 10.54
CA ALA A 65 -14.62 12.69 10.46
C ALA A 65 -15.91 13.47 10.58
N ASP A 66 -16.64 13.57 9.48
CA ASP A 66 -18.07 13.80 9.54
C ASP A 66 -18.61 12.77 10.53
N ALA A 67 -18.92 13.26 11.73
CA ALA A 67 -19.58 12.48 12.73
C ALA A 67 -20.97 12.23 12.19
N GLU A 68 -21.15 11.06 11.59
CA GLU A 68 -22.45 10.41 11.43
C GLU A 68 -23.28 10.75 12.68
N PRO A 69 -24.38 11.53 12.56
CA PRO A 69 -25.24 11.73 13.70
C PRO A 69 -25.85 10.37 14.03
N LEU A 70 -25.33 9.77 15.10
CA LEU A 70 -25.98 8.75 15.90
C LEU A 70 -27.34 9.30 16.36
N PHE A 71 -28.34 9.33 15.47
CA PHE A 71 -29.73 9.28 15.91
C PHE A 71 -29.97 7.86 16.40
N GLY A 72 -29.91 7.78 17.73
CA GLY A 72 -29.77 6.57 18.50
C GLY A 72 -30.77 5.49 18.15
N THR A 73 -30.29 4.26 18.25
CA THR A 73 -31.11 3.10 18.57
C THR A 73 -31.81 3.37 19.91
N GLY A 74 -33.07 3.76 19.84
CA GLY A 74 -33.96 3.89 20.98
C GLY A 74 -35.26 3.15 20.69
N TYR A 75 -35.19 1.82 20.68
CA TYR A 75 -36.36 0.99 20.90
C TYR A 75 -36.85 1.27 22.33
N LEU A 76 -38.05 1.81 22.50
CA LEU A 76 -38.81 1.57 23.72
C LEU A 76 -40.29 1.46 23.40
N LEU A 77 -40.84 0.31 23.79
CA LEU A 77 -42.25 0.00 23.79
C LEU A 77 -43.00 0.95 24.75
N THR A 78 -44.17 1.44 24.32
CA THR A 78 -45.42 1.38 25.10
C THR A 78 -46.63 1.51 24.20
#